data_AF-A0A100WB73-F1
#
_entry.id   AF-A0A100WB73-F1
#
_cell.length_a   1.000
_cell.length_b   1.000
_cell.length_c   1.000
_cell.angle_alpha   90.00
_cell.angle_beta   90.00
_cell.angle_gamma   90.00
#
_symmetry.space_group_name_H-M   'P 1'
#
loop_
_entity.id
_entity.type
_entity.pdbx_description
1 polymer ?
#
loop_
_entity_poly.entity_id
_entity_poly.type
_entity_poly.pdbx_seq_one_letter_code
_entity_poly.pdbx_strand_id
1 'polypeptide(L)' 'MVDVFTLKVGDRIREVGKEHVLTVSRIDPPGSAGRAHRHGPSISAHIRPGGYGTSLDAETADRFENA' A
#
# COMPACT_ATOMS: atom_id res chain seq x y z
N MET A 1 -10.40 6.13 -1.53
CA MET A 1 -9.92 4.90 -2.18
C MET A 1 -8.62 5.19 -2.92
N VAL A 2 -7.59 4.42 -2.64
CA VAL A 2 -6.27 4.51 -3.26
C VAL A 2 -6.25 3.70 -4.55
N ASP A 3 -5.57 4.19 -5.58
CA ASP A 3 -5.23 3.39 -6.76
C ASP A 3 -3.79 2.90 -6.67
N VAL A 4 -3.62 1.59 -6.42
CA VAL A 4 -2.32 0.93 -6.26
C VAL A 4 -1.45 0.99 -7.51
N PHE A 5 -2.02 1.20 -8.70
CA PHE A 5 -1.25 1.33 -9.93
C PHE A 5 -0.62 2.71 -10.10
N THR A 6 -1.10 3.71 -9.35
CA THR A 6 -0.62 5.10 -9.42
C THR A 6 0.33 5.47 -8.29
N LEU A 7 0.37 4.66 -7.22
CA LEU A 7 1.18 4.93 -6.05
C LEU A 7 2.68 4.85 -6.33
N LYS A 8 3.43 5.66 -5.60
CA LYS A 8 4.88 5.72 -5.61
C LYS A 8 5.44 5.56 -4.21
N VAL A 9 6.70 5.10 -4.14
CA VAL A 9 7.46 5.11 -2.89
C VAL A 9 7.59 6.56 -2.40
N GLY A 10 7.23 6.81 -1.15
CA GLY A 10 7.15 8.13 -0.54
C GLY A 10 5.74 8.70 -0.45
N ASP A 11 4.77 8.15 -1.18
CA ASP A 11 3.38 8.60 -1.09
C ASP A 11 2.79 8.35 0.30
N ARG A 12 1.85 9.20 0.69
CA ARG A 12 1.17 9.13 1.98
C ARG A 12 -0.23 8.58 1.81
N ILE A 13 -0.51 7.51 2.51
CA ILE A 13 -1.80 6.85 2.53
C ILE A 13 -2.28 6.71 3.96
N ARG A 14 -3.59 6.62 4.14
CA ARG A 14 -4.24 6.43 5.42
C ARG A 14 -5.27 5.33 5.30
N GLU A 15 -5.35 4.48 6.31
CA GLU A 15 -6.44 3.50 6.42
C GLU A 15 -7.70 4.22 6.87
N VAL A 16 -8.82 4.02 6.17
CA VAL A 16 -10.09 4.69 6.45
C VAL A 16 -10.51 4.42 7.90
N GLY A 17 -10.76 5.49 8.65
CA GLY A 17 -11.11 5.42 10.07
C GLY A 17 -9.92 5.36 11.05
N LYS A 18 -8.67 5.47 10.57
CA LYS A 18 -7.48 5.63 11.42
C LYS A 18 -6.86 7.01 11.27
N GLU A 19 -6.30 7.55 12.35
CA GLU A 19 -5.66 8.88 12.33
C GLU A 19 -4.21 8.84 11.81
N HIS A 20 -3.56 7.68 11.90
CA HIS A 20 -2.16 7.54 11.52
C HIS A 20 -1.98 7.52 9.99
N VAL A 21 -1.01 8.30 9.52
CA VAL A 21 -0.59 8.32 8.12
C VAL A 21 0.57 7.35 7.93
N LEU A 22 0.48 6.55 6.88
CA LEU A 22 1.48 5.59 6.46
C LEU A 22 2.20 6.15 5.23
N THR A 23 3.51 5.95 5.15
CA THR A 23 4.32 6.29 3.99
C THR A 23 4.62 5.02 3.21
N VAL A 24 4.36 5.02 1.91
CA VAL A 24 4.69 3.91 1.01
C VAL A 24 6.20 3.75 0.97
N SER A 25 6.67 2.55 1.29
CA SER A 25 8.09 2.25 1.46
C SER A 25 8.63 1.28 0.41
N ARG A 26 7.76 0.42 -0.12
CA ARG A 26 8.10 -0.57 -1.12
C ARG A 26 6.87 -0.90 -1.96
N ILE A 27 7.08 -1.04 -3.25
CA ILE A 27 6.08 -1.50 -4.21
C ILE A 27 6.68 -2.71 -4.91
N ASP A 28 6.10 -3.87 -4.66
CA ASP A 28 6.49 -5.11 -5.32
C ASP A 28 5.68 -5.26 -6.61
N PRO A 29 6.37 -5.47 -7.75
CA PRO A 29 5.67 -5.62 -9.03
C PRO A 29 4.80 -6.89 -9.00
N PRO A 30 3.67 -6.88 -9.73
CA PRO A 30 2.81 -8.04 -9.81
C PRO A 30 3.60 -9.23 -10.34
N GLY A 31 3.54 -10.36 -9.62
CA GLY A 31 4.15 -11.63 -10.04
C GLY A 31 5.57 -11.93 -9.51
N SER A 32 6.23 -11.03 -8.78
CA SER A 32 7.60 -11.26 -8.26
C SER A 32 7.73 -12.33 -7.16
N ALA A 33 6.62 -12.77 -6.55
CA ALA A 33 6.58 -13.79 -5.49
C ALA A 33 5.71 -15.03 -5.84
N GLY A 34 5.59 -15.39 -7.13
CA GLY A 34 4.86 -16.59 -7.56
C GLY A 34 3.33 -16.50 -7.48
N ARG A 35 2.77 -15.42 -6.91
CA ARG A 35 1.37 -15.04 -7.13
C ARG A 35 1.23 -14.38 -8.50
N ALA A 36 1.31 -15.20 -9.53
CA ALA A 36 0.88 -14.82 -10.85
C ALA A 36 -0.64 -14.56 -10.80
N HIS A 37 -1.07 -13.42 -11.31
CA HIS A 37 -2.46 -13.16 -11.72
C HIS A 37 -3.54 -13.19 -10.64
N ARG A 38 -3.59 -12.21 -9.73
CA ARG A 38 -4.92 -11.92 -9.21
C ARG A 38 -5.26 -10.46 -8.88
N HIS A 39 -4.40 -9.67 -8.22
CA HIS A 39 -4.89 -8.38 -7.68
C HIS A 39 -3.87 -7.21 -7.67
N GLY A 40 -3.01 -7.05 -8.70
CA GLY A 40 -2.16 -5.84 -8.85
C GLY A 40 -0.84 -5.83 -8.06
N PRO A 41 -0.13 -4.68 -8.00
CA PRO A 41 1.12 -4.53 -7.23
C PRO A 41 0.86 -4.61 -5.72
N SER A 42 1.81 -5.17 -4.98
CA SER A 42 1.75 -5.19 -3.51
C SER A 42 2.50 -4.00 -2.93
N ILE A 43 1.87 -3.25 -2.05
CA ILE A 43 2.37 -2.00 -1.52
C ILE A 43 2.57 -2.14 -0.03
N SER A 44 3.79 -1.95 0.43
CA SER A 44 4.13 -1.92 1.85
C SER A 44 4.30 -0.47 2.31
N ALA A 45 3.51 -0.07 3.30
CA ALA A 45 3.55 1.28 3.87
C ALA A 45 3.74 1.24 5.39
N HIS A 46 4.43 2.22 5.97
CA HIS A 46 4.70 2.27 7.40
C HIS A 46 4.60 3.70 7.96
N ILE A 47 4.29 3.84 9.25
CA ILE A 47 4.21 5.16 9.91
C ILE A 47 5.59 5.82 9.98
N ARG A 48 6.61 4.99 10.25
CA ARG A 48 8.04 5.37 10.25
C ARG A 48 8.88 4.14 9.89
N PRO A 49 10.11 4.31 9.37
CA PRO A 49 11.01 3.19 9.16
C PRO A 49 11.19 2.39 10.47
N GLY A 50 10.90 1.08 10.43
CA GLY A 50 10.94 0.20 11.61
C GLY A 50 9.74 0.31 12.58
N GLY A 51 8.72 1.09 12.24
CA GLY A 51 7.46 1.19 12.99
C GLY A 51 6.39 0.21 12.49
N TYR A 52 5.14 0.44 12.93
CA TYR A 52 3.98 -0.28 12.41
C TYR A 52 3.89 -0.09 10.89
N GLY A 53 3.81 -1.21 10.18
CA GLY A 53 3.67 -1.29 8.74
C GLY A 53 2.49 -2.17 8.35
N THR A 54 1.87 -1.83 7.24
CA THR A 54 0.81 -2.62 6.61
C THR A 54 1.13 -2.82 5.15
N SER A 55 0.56 -3.87 4.57
CA SER A 55 0.63 -4.15 3.15
C SER A 55 -0.77 -4.11 2.56
N LEU A 56 -0.94 -3.46 1.42
CA LEU A 56 -2.17 -3.48 0.62
C LEU A 56 -1.89 -3.87 -0.83
N ASP A 57 -2.95 -4.26 -1.51
CA ASP A 57 -3.00 -4.62 -2.94
C ASP A 57 -4.31 -4.10 -3.54
N ALA A 58 -4.60 -4.39 -4.81
CA ALA A 58 -5.80 -3.87 -5.46
C ALA A 58 -7.12 -4.38 -4.85
N GLU A 59 -7.10 -5.47 -4.07
CA GLU A 59 -8.29 -5.99 -3.39
C GLU A 59 -8.59 -5.23 -2.09
N THR A 60 -7.55 -4.71 -1.45
CA THR A 60 -7.64 -4.05 -0.14
C THR A 60 -7.47 -2.53 -0.19
N ALA A 61 -7.20 -1.97 -1.38
CA ALA A 61 -6.97 -0.54 -1.59
C ALA A 61 -8.20 0.34 -1.32
N ASP A 62 -9.40 -0.23 -1.34
CA ASP A 62 -10.66 0.40 -0.95
C ASP A 62 -10.66 0.84 0.52
N ARG A 63 -9.93 0.12 1.38
CA ARG A 63 -9.74 0.43 2.80
C ARG A 63 -8.81 1.60 3.05
N PHE A 64 -8.17 2.14 2.00
CA PHE A 64 -7.22 3.23 2.12
C PHE A 64 -7.65 4.47 1.33
N GLU A 65 -7.19 5.62 1.79
CA GLU A 65 -7.34 6.92 1.13
C GLU A 65 -6.01 7.66 1.08
N ASN A 66 -5.90 8.61 0.15
CA ASN A 66 -4.74 9.52 0.09
C ASN A 66 -4.82 10.50 1.25
N ALA A 67 -3.68 10.74 1.90
CA ALA A 67 -3.58 11.57 3.11
C ALA A 67 -2.87 12.90 2.85
#